data_AF-A0A962ZMA0-F1
#
_entry.id   AF-A0A962ZMA0-F1
#
_cell.length_a   1.000
_cell.length_b   1.000
_cell.length_c   1.000
_cell.angle_alpha   90.00
_cell.angle_beta   90.00
_cell.angle_gamma   90.00
#
_symmetry.space_group_name_H-M   'P 1'
#
loop_
_entity.id
_entity.type
_entity.pdbx_description
1 polymer ?
#
loop_
_entity_poly.entity_id
_entity_poly.type
_entity_poly.pdbx_seq_one_letter_code
_entity_poly.pdbx_strand_id
1 'polypeptide(L)'
;MRRQIRSRNKGADRLPVDAGKLNMGNTYSSAPEFYYDIEFHCDDCGVHQIWTARQQKWWYEEAGGYFFATAVRCRDCRQKDQERKRKARVAAGHETPGHR
;
A
#
# COMPACT_ATOMS: atom_id res chain seq x y z
N MET A 1 2.12 -12.62 13.25
CA MET A 1 2.16 -12.45 11.78
C MET A 1 0.75 -12.65 11.24
N ARG A 2 0.07 -11.58 10.82
CA ARG A 2 -1.28 -11.70 10.23
C ARG A 2 -1.12 -12.31 8.83
N ARG A 3 -1.55 -13.55 8.66
CA ARG A 3 -1.46 -14.27 7.38
C ARG A 3 -2.44 -13.59 6.41
N GLN A 4 -1.93 -13.02 5.33
CA GLN A 4 -2.77 -12.45 4.27
C GLN A 4 -3.62 -13.58 3.69
N ILE A 5 -4.94 -13.45 3.80
CA ILE A 5 -5.88 -14.39 3.20
C ILE A 5 -6.01 -13.98 1.74
N ARG A 6 -5.51 -14.83 0.83
CA ARG A 6 -5.73 -14.64 -0.61
C ARG A 6 -7.23 -14.70 -0.86
N SER A 7 -7.77 -13.70 -1.55
CA SER A 7 -9.20 -13.64 -1.89
C SER A 7 -9.65 -14.95 -2.54
N ARG A 8 -10.89 -15.37 -2.23
CA ARG A 8 -11.54 -16.53 -2.87
C ARG A 8 -11.65 -16.37 -4.39
N ASN A 9 -11.56 -15.16 -4.90
CA ASN A 9 -11.69 -14.82 -6.31
C ASN A 9 -10.34 -14.86 -7.06
N LYS A 10 -9.71 -16.04 -7.09
CA LYS A 10 -8.36 -16.23 -7.67
C LYS A 10 -8.25 -15.98 -9.19
N GLY A 11 -9.35 -15.96 -9.92
CA GLY A 11 -9.36 -15.96 -11.39
C GLY A 11 -9.57 -14.60 -12.07
N ALA A 12 -10.15 -13.61 -11.38
CA ALA A 12 -10.70 -12.44 -12.06
C ALA A 12 -9.67 -11.34 -12.37
N ASP A 13 -8.62 -11.17 -11.56
CA ASP A 13 -7.70 -10.04 -11.70
C ASP A 13 -6.25 -10.42 -11.34
N ARG A 14 -5.65 -11.39 -12.04
CA ARG A 14 -4.19 -11.61 -11.98
C ARG A 14 -3.49 -10.64 -12.92
N LEU A 15 -2.59 -9.80 -12.41
CA LEU A 15 -1.80 -8.88 -13.24
C LEU A 15 -0.33 -9.28 -13.23
N PRO A 16 0.33 -9.33 -14.40
CA PRO A 16 1.75 -9.63 -14.47
C PRO A 16 2.56 -8.53 -13.79
N VAL A 17 3.60 -8.95 -13.09
CA VAL A 17 4.53 -8.07 -12.39
C VAL A 17 5.64 -7.65 -13.34
N ASP A 18 5.94 -6.36 -13.40
CA ASP A 18 7.15 -5.84 -14.03
C ASP A 18 8.27 -5.74 -12.99
N ALA A 19 9.13 -6.75 -12.94
CA ALA A 19 10.24 -6.82 -11.98
C ALA A 19 11.22 -5.64 -12.13
N GLY A 20 11.35 -5.05 -13.32
CA GLY A 20 12.25 -3.94 -13.57
C GLY A 20 11.82 -2.63 -12.92
N LYS A 21 10.53 -2.50 -12.57
CA LYS A 21 9.97 -1.31 -11.92
C LYS A 21 9.88 -1.42 -10.40
N LEU A 22 10.16 -2.59 -9.82
CA LEU A 22 9.97 -2.81 -8.40
C LEU A 22 11.04 -2.14 -7.55
N ASN A 23 10.61 -1.40 -6.54
CA ASN A 23 11.48 -0.94 -5.48
C ASN A 23 11.66 -2.06 -4.43
N MET A 24 12.70 -2.88 -4.63
CA MET A 24 13.01 -3.99 -3.73
C MET A 24 13.63 -3.53 -2.39
N GLY A 25 14.08 -2.27 -2.29
CA GLY A 25 14.76 -1.77 -1.11
C GLY A 25 15.92 -2.69 -0.68
N ASN A 26 15.92 -3.09 0.60
CA ASN A 26 16.89 -4.03 1.17
C ASN A 26 16.38 -5.48 1.24
N THR A 27 15.33 -5.81 0.48
CA THR A 27 14.73 -7.15 0.50
C THR A 27 15.54 -8.13 -0.34
N TYR A 28 15.88 -9.28 0.23
CA TYR A 28 16.56 -10.40 -0.44
C TYR A 28 15.57 -11.39 -1.09
N SER A 29 14.30 -11.02 -1.22
CA SER A 29 13.26 -11.88 -1.83
C SER A 29 13.18 -11.67 -3.33
N SER A 30 12.80 -12.71 -4.05
CA SER A 30 12.46 -12.60 -5.47
C SER A 30 11.08 -11.94 -5.64
N ALA A 31 10.95 -11.17 -6.71
CA ALA A 31 9.67 -10.63 -7.14
C ALA A 31 8.71 -11.79 -7.52
N PRO A 32 7.43 -11.71 -7.14
CA PRO A 32 6.41 -12.66 -7.61
C PRO A 32 6.14 -12.42 -9.10
N GLU A 33 5.59 -13.43 -9.78
CA GLU A 33 5.22 -13.31 -11.19
C GLU A 33 3.92 -12.54 -11.42
N PHE A 34 2.99 -12.61 -10.47
CA PHE A 34 1.65 -12.02 -10.58
C PHE A 34 1.22 -11.34 -9.27
N TYR A 35 0.48 -10.25 -9.40
CA TYR A 35 -0.33 -9.67 -8.33
C TYR A 35 -1.66 -10.40 -8.22
N TYR A 36 -2.19 -10.50 -7.00
CA TYR A 36 -3.46 -11.13 -6.68
C TYR A 36 -4.24 -10.26 -5.72
N ASP A 37 -5.57 -10.29 -5.77
CA ASP A 37 -6.39 -9.62 -4.76
C ASP A 37 -6.11 -10.14 -3.34
N ILE A 38 -5.77 -9.22 -2.45
CA ILE A 38 -5.45 -9.51 -1.05
C ILE A 38 -6.53 -8.90 -0.17
N GLU A 39 -7.24 -9.74 0.60
CA GLU A 39 -8.16 -9.26 1.60
C GLU A 39 -7.40 -8.77 2.83
N PHE A 40 -7.81 -7.63 3.39
CA PHE A 40 -7.27 -7.11 4.62
C PHE A 40 -8.35 -6.44 5.46
N HIS A 41 -8.11 -6.39 6.77
CA HIS A 41 -8.92 -5.60 7.69
C HIS A 41 -8.12 -4.35 8.05
N CYS A 42 -8.77 -3.18 8.01
CA CYS A 42 -8.13 -1.94 8.39
C CYS A 42 -7.70 -1.99 9.87
N ASP A 43 -6.44 -1.67 10.15
CA ASP A 43 -5.91 -1.70 11.53
C ASP A 43 -6.61 -0.71 12.47
N ASP A 44 -7.09 0.43 11.95
CA ASP A 44 -7.71 1.45 12.79
C ASP A 44 -9.23 1.25 12.99
N CYS A 45 -9.98 0.89 11.94
CA CYS A 45 -11.46 0.79 12.01
C CYS A 45 -12.01 -0.62 11.81
N GLY A 46 -11.17 -1.61 11.52
CA GLY A 46 -11.58 -3.01 11.36
C GLY A 46 -12.34 -3.34 10.07
N VAL A 47 -12.68 -2.36 9.23
CA VAL A 47 -13.44 -2.62 7.98
C VAL A 47 -12.69 -3.60 7.06
N HIS A 48 -13.40 -4.60 6.55
CA HIS A 48 -12.90 -5.52 5.53
C HIS A 48 -12.79 -4.80 4.20
N GLN A 49 -11.65 -4.95 3.53
CA GLN A 49 -11.36 -4.36 2.24
C GLN A 49 -10.53 -5.33 1.40
N ILE A 50 -10.53 -5.09 0.09
CA ILE A 50 -9.71 -5.82 -0.87
C ILE A 50 -8.66 -4.86 -1.42
N TRP A 51 -7.40 -5.24 -1.27
CA TRP A 51 -6.29 -4.62 -1.97
C TRP A 51 -6.13 -5.31 -3.32
N THR A 52 -6.65 -4.67 -4.36
CA THR A 52 -6.75 -5.32 -5.66
C THR A 52 -5.39 -5.45 -6.33
N ALA A 53 -5.24 -6.42 -7.23
CA ALA A 53 -4.03 -6.58 -8.03
C ALA A 53 -3.67 -5.30 -8.80
N ARG A 54 -4.69 -4.55 -9.26
CA ARG A 54 -4.51 -3.25 -9.94
C ARG A 54 -3.93 -2.19 -9.00
N GLN A 55 -4.45 -2.11 -7.77
CA GLN A 55 -3.93 -1.19 -6.77
C GLN A 55 -2.50 -1.56 -6.35
N GLN A 56 -2.17 -2.84 -6.28
CA GLN A 56 -0.81 -3.33 -6.05
C GLN A 56 0.11 -2.92 -7.20
N LYS A 57 -0.27 -3.21 -8.44
CA LYS A 57 0.52 -2.85 -9.63
C LYS A 57 0.84 -1.36 -9.66
N TRP A 58 -0.17 -0.51 -9.51
CA TRP A 58 0.05 0.95 -9.44
C TRP A 58 0.98 1.35 -8.27
N TRP A 59 0.78 0.77 -7.08
CA TRP A 59 1.58 1.12 -5.90
C TRP A 59 3.07 0.77 -6.08
N TYR A 60 3.35 -0.44 -6.57
CA TYR A 60 4.71 -0.93 -6.68
C TYR A 60 5.44 -0.41 -7.92
N GLU A 61 4.75 -0.28 -9.05
CA GLU A 61 5.40 0.04 -10.33
C GLU A 61 5.35 1.52 -10.69
N GLU A 62 4.30 2.25 -10.28
CA GLU A 62 4.09 3.65 -10.69
C GLU A 62 4.32 4.62 -9.53
N ALA A 63 3.85 4.29 -8.33
CA ALA A 63 4.07 5.11 -7.13
C ALA A 63 5.44 4.86 -6.46
N GLY A 64 6.18 3.84 -6.88
CA GLY A 64 7.52 3.50 -6.37
C GLY A 64 7.54 2.99 -4.92
N GLY A 65 6.40 2.50 -4.43
CA GLY A 65 6.28 1.95 -3.08
C GLY A 65 7.18 0.73 -2.86
N TYR A 66 7.71 0.59 -1.64
CA TYR A 66 8.52 -0.58 -1.28
C TYR A 66 7.75 -1.88 -1.47
N PHE A 67 8.39 -2.88 -2.07
CA PHE A 67 7.77 -4.17 -2.38
C PHE A 67 7.20 -4.89 -1.14
N PHE A 68 7.86 -4.76 0.01
CA PHE A 68 7.41 -5.35 1.28
C PHE A 68 6.27 -4.56 1.97
N ALA A 69 5.93 -3.37 1.48
CA ALA A 69 4.83 -2.58 2.03
C ALA A 69 3.49 -3.14 1.55
N THR A 70 2.53 -3.28 2.46
CA THR A 70 1.20 -3.82 2.17
C THR A 70 0.09 -2.87 2.60
N ALA A 71 -1.11 -3.03 2.04
CA ALA A 71 -2.28 -2.27 2.48
C ALA A 71 -2.74 -2.76 3.87
N VAL A 72 -2.62 -1.87 4.87
CA VAL A 72 -3.05 -2.13 6.26
C VAL A 72 -4.16 -1.17 6.73
N ARG A 73 -4.45 -0.12 5.96
CA ARG A 73 -5.46 0.89 6.25
C ARG A 73 -6.36 1.14 5.06
N CYS A 74 -7.67 1.29 5.34
CA CYS A 74 -8.64 1.75 4.35
C CYS A 74 -8.35 3.20 3.92
N ARG A 75 -8.97 3.64 2.82
CA ARG A 75 -8.76 4.99 2.26
C ARG A 75 -9.04 6.10 3.27
N ASP A 76 -10.12 5.98 4.04
CA ASP A 76 -10.53 7.02 4.98
C ASP A 76 -9.56 7.13 6.16
N CYS A 77 -9.16 6.01 6.74
CA CYS A 77 -8.14 5.97 7.79
C CYS A 77 -6.78 6.45 7.28
N ARG A 78 -6.43 6.16 6.02
CA ARG A 78 -5.19 6.66 5.40
C ARG A 78 -5.21 8.19 5.25
N GLN A 79 -6.33 8.79 4.87
CA GLN A 79 -6.49 10.24 4.79
C GLN A 79 -6.35 10.89 6.18
N LYS A 80 -7.00 10.33 7.20
CA LYS A 80 -6.87 10.80 8.59
C LYS A 80 -5.42 10.74 9.09
N ASP A 81 -4.71 9.64 8.81
CA ASP A 81 -3.30 9.49 9.18
C ASP A 81 -2.39 10.49 8.44
N GLN A 82 -2.63 10.73 7.15
CA GLN A 82 -1.90 11.74 6.37
C GLN A 82 -2.12 13.15 6.94
N GLU A 83 -3.35 13.52 7.28
CA GLU A 83 -3.66 14.81 7.90
C GLU A 83 -2.95 14.95 9.26
N ARG A 84 -3.00 13.91 10.10
CA ARG A 84 -2.31 13.88 11.40
C ARG A 84 -0.80 14.07 11.24
N LYS A 85 -0.17 13.37 10.31
CA LYS A 85 1.27 13.49 10.02
C LYS A 85 1.64 14.88 9.51
N ARG A 86 0.82 15.45 8.61
CA ARG A 86 1.00 16.82 8.13
C ARG A 86 0.93 17.84 9.28
N LYS A 87 -0.09 17.75 10.14
CA LYS A 87 -0.21 18.61 11.34
C LYS A 87 1.03 18.48 12.24
N ALA A 88 1.53 17.26 12.45
CA ALA A 88 2.72 17.02 13.25
C ALA A 88 4.00 17.63 12.63
N ARG A 89 4.17 17.56 11.31
CA ARG A 89 5.31 18.18 10.61
C ARG A 89 5.30 19.70 10.72
N VAL A 90 4.13 20.31 10.56
CA VAL A 90 3.94 21.76 10.76
C VAL A 90 4.22 22.14 12.21
N ALA A 91 3.69 21.40 13.19
CA ALA A 91 3.92 21.66 14.61
C ALA A 91 5.41 21.51 15.01
N ALA A 92 6.13 20.60 14.38
CA ALA A 92 7.57 20.40 14.57
C ALA A 92 8.45 21.41 13.82
N GLY A 93 7.85 22.34 13.06
CA GLY A 93 8.58 23.39 12.33
C GLY A 93 9.32 22.92 11.07
N HIS A 94 9.04 21.71 10.58
CA HIS A 94 9.67 21.16 9.36
C HIS A 94 9.03 21.67 8.05
N GLU A 95 7.86 22.33 8.14
CA GLU A 95 7.17 22.96 7.01
C GLU A 95 6.65 24.34 7.45
N THR A 96 7.05 25.41 6.76
CA THR A 96 6.47 26.75 6.92
C THR A 96 5.04 26.73 6.36
N PRO A 97 4.01 27.19 7.10
CA PRO A 97 2.67 27.27 6.55
C PRO A 97 2.62 28.39 5.49
N GLY A 98 2.63 27.99 4.22
CA GLY A 98 2.28 28.85 3.09
C GLY A 98 3.41 29.74 2.59
N HIS A 99 4.00 29.35 1.46
CA HIS A 99 4.26 30.31 0.41
C HIS A 99 3.65 29.75 -0.88
N ARG A 100 2.61 30.44 -1.34
CA ARG A 100 2.02 30.28 -2.67
C ARG A 100 2.96 30.89 -3.71
#